data_AF-A0A5B8VV68-F1
#
_entry.id   AF-A0A5B8VV68-F1
#
_cell.length_a   1.000
_cell.length_b   1.000
_cell.length_c   1.000
_cell.angle_alpha   90.00
_cell.angle_beta   90.00
_cell.angle_gamma   90.00
#
_symmetry.space_group_name_H-M   'P 1'
#
loop_
_entity.id
_entity.type
_entity.pdbx_description
1 polymer ?
#
loop_
_entity_poly.entity_id
_entity_poly.type
_entity_poly.pdbx_seq_one_letter_code
_entity_poly.pdbx_strand_id
1 'polypeptide(L)'
;MSKRFLLILSLILFISKSMLFAQDELLENRIVQAKKDTRTFNIQSLEGRTVRVKVLPDYIHNILCVIYLKDTVKVFGYWDVVPKTSYLSKRFIKIDYEVRGGSNFALGNSLIICVSDNKLFEALHVLRYADWESELVKTYNVKFALVDRKKDYVLTASIRDKSISSINPETNYSYTNSSKLHFDRKLKIFYSIKSNLYDTLNVSYHDTTYKQEIQGNFPEAILGDNKYVFIGGQWFELRKGSIIKY
;
A
#
# COMPACT_ATOMS: atom_id res chain seq x y z
N MET A 1 38.49 16.65 42.23
CA MET A 1 38.07 15.88 41.04
C MET A 1 39.27 15.11 40.50
N SER A 2 39.17 13.79 40.32
CA SER A 2 40.28 13.00 39.77
C SER A 2 40.40 13.23 38.25
N LYS A 3 41.63 13.24 37.72
CA LYS A 3 41.89 13.38 36.27
C LYS A 3 41.14 12.35 35.42
N ARG A 4 40.86 11.17 35.98
CA ARG A 4 40.08 10.10 35.34
C ARG A 4 38.61 10.47 35.13
N PHE A 5 38.00 11.21 36.07
CA PHE A 5 36.60 11.64 35.93
C PHE A 5 36.42 12.67 34.80
N LEU A 6 37.35 13.61 34.66
CA LEU A 6 37.36 14.60 33.58
C LEU A 6 37.49 13.95 32.19
N LEU A 7 38.32 12.91 32.08
CA LEU A 7 38.53 12.14 30.85
C LEU A 7 37.28 11.33 30.44
N ILE A 8 36.58 10.74 31.41
CA ILE A 8 35.32 10.03 31.17
C ILE A 8 34.23 11.00 30.72
N LEU A 9 34.12 12.16 31.37
CA LEU A 9 33.13 13.17 31.02
C LEU A 9 33.38 13.75 29.61
N SER A 10 34.65 14.02 29.25
CA SER A 10 34.99 14.49 27.90
C SER A 10 34.69 13.43 26.83
N LEU A 11 34.91 12.14 27.13
CA LEU A 11 34.59 11.04 26.23
C LEU A 11 33.07 10.89 26.02
N ILE A 12 32.26 10.98 27.09
CA ILE A 12 30.79 10.94 26.99
C ILE A 12 30.26 12.12 26.17
N LEU A 13 30.81 13.32 26.38
CA LEU A 13 30.44 14.52 25.61
C LEU A 13 30.86 14.39 24.13
N PHE A 14 32.00 13.76 23.85
CA PHE A 14 32.43 13.51 22.48
C PHE A 14 31.55 12.48 21.78
N ILE A 15 31.22 11.36 22.45
CA ILE A 15 30.34 10.30 21.92
C ILE A 15 28.91 10.84 21.70
N SER A 16 28.37 11.61 22.65
CA SER A 16 27.02 12.18 22.50
C SER A 16 26.95 13.19 21.35
N LYS A 17 27.98 14.02 21.17
CA LYS A 17 28.06 14.92 20.00
C LYS A 17 28.18 14.14 18.69
N SER A 18 29.05 13.14 18.60
CA SER A 18 29.20 12.34 17.37
C SER A 18 27.92 11.57 17.03
N MET A 19 27.19 11.07 18.03
CA MET A 19 25.87 10.46 17.84
C MET A 19 24.83 11.47 17.32
N LEU A 20 24.81 12.70 17.85
CA LEU A 20 23.90 13.75 17.40
C LEU A 20 24.16 14.11 15.92
N PHE A 21 25.42 14.34 15.56
CA PHE A 21 25.82 14.63 14.18
C PHE A 21 25.45 13.49 13.22
N ALA A 22 25.66 12.23 13.61
CA ALA A 22 25.28 11.09 12.79
C ALA A 22 23.76 10.98 12.60
N GLN A 23 22.95 11.33 13.61
CA GLN A 23 21.49 11.35 13.49
C GLN A 23 21.02 12.46 12.55
N ASP A 24 21.60 13.66 12.66
CA ASP A 24 21.27 14.78 11.78
C ASP A 24 21.62 14.47 10.30
N GLU A 25 22.79 13.90 10.06
CA GLU A 25 23.22 13.49 8.71
C GLU A 25 22.30 12.41 8.12
N LEU A 26 21.88 11.42 8.92
CA LEU A 26 20.92 10.41 8.49
C LEU A 26 19.55 11.02 8.16
N LEU A 27 19.09 12.00 8.94
CA LEU A 27 17.83 12.69 8.71
C LEU A 27 17.87 13.49 7.40
N GLU A 28 18.93 14.28 7.20
CA GLU A 28 19.13 15.04 5.96
C GLU A 28 19.18 14.14 4.73
N ASN A 29 19.92 13.03 4.81
CA ASN A 29 19.99 12.04 3.75
C ASN A 29 18.61 11.45 3.41
N ARG A 30 17.78 11.13 4.41
CA ARG A 30 16.40 10.65 4.19
C ARG A 30 15.52 11.70 3.50
N ILE A 31 15.63 12.98 3.88
CA ILE A 31 14.87 14.08 3.26
C ILE A 31 15.30 14.28 1.79
N VAL A 32 16.61 14.28 1.53
CA VAL A 32 17.15 14.42 0.18
C VAL A 32 16.70 13.25 -0.71
N GLN A 33 16.75 12.02 -0.17
CA GLN A 33 16.31 10.83 -0.88
C GLN A 33 14.80 10.85 -1.16
N ALA A 34 13.96 11.24 -0.19
CA ALA A 34 12.52 11.40 -0.38
C ALA A 34 12.17 12.40 -1.50
N LYS A 35 12.92 13.51 -1.57
CA LYS A 35 12.75 14.51 -2.63
C LYS A 35 13.15 13.96 -4.00
N LYS A 36 14.22 13.16 -4.08
CA LYS A 36 14.68 12.50 -5.31
C LYS A 36 13.68 11.44 -5.81
N ASP A 37 13.07 10.70 -4.89
CA ASP A 37 12.16 9.59 -5.20
C ASP A 37 10.72 10.04 -5.42
N THR A 38 10.42 11.31 -5.13
CA THR A 38 9.14 11.94 -5.46
C THR A 38 8.83 11.81 -6.94
N ARG A 39 7.63 11.34 -7.26
CA ARG A 39 7.13 11.28 -8.64
C ARG A 39 5.90 12.17 -8.82
N THR A 40 5.81 12.80 -9.98
CA THR A 40 4.68 13.64 -10.36
C THR A 40 4.06 13.11 -11.64
N PHE A 41 2.74 12.95 -11.61
CA PHE A 41 1.93 12.41 -12.70
C PHE A 41 0.98 13.48 -13.21
N ASN A 42 0.86 13.60 -14.53
CA ASN A 42 -0.20 14.38 -15.16
C ASN A 42 -1.25 13.38 -15.67
N ILE A 43 -2.40 13.32 -15.00
CA ILE A 43 -3.50 12.42 -15.36
C ILE A 43 -4.73 13.22 -15.76
N GLN A 44 -5.68 12.58 -16.44
CA GLN A 44 -7.03 13.09 -16.60
C GLN A 44 -7.86 12.69 -15.38
N SER A 45 -8.56 13.65 -14.78
CA SER A 45 -9.61 13.35 -13.81
C SER A 45 -10.74 12.54 -14.48
N LEU A 46 -11.66 11.97 -13.70
CA LEU A 46 -12.80 11.25 -14.25
C LEU A 46 -13.72 12.15 -15.08
N GLU A 47 -13.73 13.46 -14.79
CA GLU A 47 -14.42 14.51 -15.56
C GLU A 47 -13.64 14.93 -16.82
N GLY A 48 -12.39 14.49 -16.97
CA GLY A 48 -11.56 14.70 -18.16
C GLY A 48 -10.57 15.86 -18.08
N ARG A 49 -10.48 16.55 -16.94
CA ARG A 49 -9.52 17.66 -16.75
C ARG A 49 -8.12 17.11 -16.51
N THR A 50 -7.10 17.70 -17.13
CA THR A 50 -5.72 17.36 -16.80
C THR A 50 -5.36 17.92 -15.42
N VAL A 51 -4.88 17.04 -14.54
CA VAL A 51 -4.52 17.35 -13.15
C VAL A 51 -3.15 16.77 -12.82
N ARG A 52 -2.49 17.37 -11.83
CA ARG A 52 -1.18 16.96 -11.35
C ARG A 52 -1.30 16.25 -10.01
N VAL A 53 -0.87 15.00 -9.95
CA VAL A 53 -0.83 14.18 -8.73
C VAL A 53 0.62 13.91 -8.36
N LYS A 54 0.97 14.07 -7.09
CA LYS A 54 2.32 13.83 -6.56
C LYS A 54 2.32 12.58 -5.68
N VAL A 55 3.27 11.69 -5.88
CA VAL A 55 3.57 10.56 -5.00
C VAL A 55 4.86 10.89 -4.26
N LEU A 56 4.77 11.00 -2.94
CA LEU A 56 5.82 11.50 -2.06
C LEU A 56 6.07 10.48 -0.94
N PRO A 57 7.17 9.72 -0.99
CA PRO A 57 7.60 8.92 0.15
C PRO A 57 8.10 9.82 1.28
N ASP A 58 7.79 9.46 2.52
CA ASP A 58 8.32 10.03 3.75
C ASP A 58 8.98 8.91 4.56
N TYR A 59 10.29 8.78 4.36
CA TYR A 59 11.14 7.77 4.99
C TYR A 59 11.41 8.05 6.48
N ILE A 60 11.05 9.23 6.99
CA ILE A 60 11.24 9.55 8.42
C ILE A 60 10.05 8.99 9.21
N HIS A 61 8.85 9.22 8.69
CA HIS A 61 7.62 8.83 9.36
C HIS A 61 7.06 7.48 8.88
N ASN A 62 7.71 6.83 7.91
CA ASN A 62 7.22 5.60 7.27
C ASN A 62 5.82 5.79 6.64
N ILE A 63 5.65 6.91 5.94
CA ILE A 63 4.37 7.29 5.30
C ILE A 63 4.61 7.47 3.80
N LEU A 64 3.71 6.94 2.98
CA LEU A 64 3.63 7.26 1.57
C LEU A 64 2.43 8.18 1.34
N CYS A 65 2.71 9.40 0.87
CA CYS A 65 1.69 10.40 0.59
C CYS A 65 1.38 10.48 -0.91
N VAL A 66 0.10 10.46 -1.25
CA VAL A 66 -0.39 10.83 -2.58
C VAL A 66 -1.14 12.15 -2.44
N ILE A 67 -0.71 13.17 -3.17
CA ILE A 67 -1.16 14.55 -2.99
C ILE A 67 -1.75 15.10 -4.29
N TYR A 68 -2.91 15.72 -4.18
CA TYR A 68 -3.56 16.50 -5.23
C TYR A 68 -4.22 17.74 -4.61
N LEU A 69 -3.79 18.93 -5.03
CA LEU A 69 -4.20 20.20 -4.41
C LEU A 69 -4.00 20.15 -2.89
N LYS A 70 -5.09 20.22 -2.11
CA LYS A 70 -5.10 20.13 -0.64
C LYS A 70 -5.49 18.75 -0.12
N ASP A 71 -5.86 17.83 -1.02
CA ASP A 71 -6.28 16.49 -0.66
C ASP A 71 -5.07 15.55 -0.62
N THR A 72 -5.05 14.64 0.34
CA THR A 72 -3.91 13.74 0.58
C THR A 72 -4.39 12.38 1.05
N VAL A 73 -4.05 11.34 0.29
CA VAL A 73 -4.12 9.96 0.76
C VAL A 73 -2.79 9.62 1.44
N LYS A 74 -2.87 9.11 2.67
CA LYS A 74 -1.70 8.70 3.46
C LYS A 74 -1.74 7.21 3.68
N VAL A 75 -0.69 6.54 3.21
CA VAL A 75 -0.44 5.13 3.46
C VAL A 75 0.59 5.04 4.56
N PHE A 76 0.25 4.36 5.64
CA PHE A 76 1.13 4.22 6.80
C PHE A 76 1.85 2.87 6.80
N GLY A 77 2.92 2.77 7.58
CA GLY A 77 3.73 1.54 7.65
C GLY A 77 4.51 1.26 6.36
N TYR A 78 4.64 2.27 5.50
CA TYR A 78 5.42 2.22 4.27
C TYR A 78 6.89 1.97 4.62
N TRP A 79 7.46 0.92 4.03
CA TRP A 79 8.86 0.55 4.22
C TRP A 79 9.76 1.42 3.35
N ASP A 80 10.98 1.73 3.80
CA ASP A 80 11.97 2.63 3.17
C ASP A 80 12.51 2.16 1.79
N VAL A 81 11.64 1.64 0.93
CA VAL A 81 11.90 1.13 -0.42
C VAL A 81 11.10 1.95 -1.41
N VAL A 82 11.79 2.58 -2.37
CA VAL A 82 11.21 3.46 -3.39
C VAL A 82 9.94 2.84 -4.01
N PRO A 83 8.78 3.55 -4.01
CA PRO A 83 7.55 2.97 -4.51
C PRO A 83 7.62 2.88 -6.04
N LYS A 84 7.21 1.75 -6.60
CA LYS A 84 7.12 1.57 -8.05
C LYS A 84 5.80 2.18 -8.52
N THR A 85 5.90 3.26 -9.29
CA THR A 85 4.74 4.02 -9.75
C THR A 85 4.61 3.94 -11.26
N SER A 86 3.38 3.78 -11.77
CA SER A 86 3.11 3.68 -13.20
C SER A 86 1.71 4.18 -13.55
N TYR A 87 1.54 4.62 -14.79
CA TYR A 87 0.20 4.85 -15.33
C TYR A 87 -0.47 3.50 -15.58
N LEU A 88 -1.63 3.27 -14.98
CA LEU A 88 -2.50 2.15 -15.35
C LEU A 88 -3.37 2.53 -16.57
N SER A 89 -3.70 3.81 -16.68
CA SER A 89 -4.18 4.47 -17.89
C SER A 89 -3.94 5.98 -17.74
N LYS A 90 -4.43 6.79 -18.68
CA LYS A 90 -4.42 8.26 -18.53
C LYS A 90 -5.20 8.78 -17.33
N ARG A 91 -6.08 7.98 -16.70
CA ARG A 91 -6.94 8.39 -15.56
C ARG A 91 -6.56 7.76 -14.22
N PHE A 92 -5.76 6.71 -14.25
CA PHE A 92 -5.46 5.89 -13.08
C PHE A 92 -3.96 5.74 -12.92
N ILE A 93 -3.47 5.93 -11.70
CA ILE A 93 -2.07 5.68 -11.33
C ILE A 93 -2.06 4.44 -10.45
N LYS A 94 -1.10 3.56 -10.71
CA LYS A 94 -0.80 2.41 -9.87
C LYS A 94 0.47 2.70 -9.07
N ILE A 95 0.40 2.44 -7.77
CA ILE A 95 1.49 2.63 -6.81
C ILE A 95 1.69 1.30 -6.10
N ASP A 96 2.82 0.65 -6.38
CA ASP A 96 3.25 -0.55 -5.68
C ASP A 96 4.27 -0.16 -4.61
N TYR A 97 4.03 -0.57 -3.38
CA TYR A 97 4.86 -0.20 -2.24
C TYR A 97 4.98 -1.38 -1.27
N GLU A 98 5.99 -1.32 -0.41
CA GLU A 98 6.29 -2.36 0.58
C GLU A 98 5.90 -1.87 1.97
N VAL A 99 5.53 -2.79 2.85
CA VAL A 99 5.26 -2.50 4.27
C VAL A 99 6.11 -3.40 5.15
N ARG A 100 6.33 -2.97 6.39
CA ARG A 100 7.11 -3.73 7.35
C ARG A 100 6.37 -5.01 7.77
N GLY A 101 6.82 -6.17 7.26
CA GLY A 101 6.24 -7.49 7.55
C GLY A 101 6.87 -8.26 8.73
N GLY A 102 7.99 -7.78 9.29
CA GLY A 102 8.82 -8.52 10.24
C GLY A 102 10.06 -9.13 9.57
N SER A 103 10.88 -9.87 10.33
CA SER A 103 12.07 -10.57 9.77
C SER A 103 11.64 -11.67 8.78
N ASN A 104 12.26 -11.73 7.61
CA ASN A 104 12.04 -12.73 6.55
C ASN A 104 10.63 -12.73 5.90
N PHE A 105 9.86 -11.65 6.03
CA PHE A 105 8.55 -11.51 5.36
C PHE A 105 8.59 -10.38 4.34
N ALA A 106 8.53 -10.73 3.06
CA ALA A 106 8.37 -9.76 2.00
C ALA A 106 6.87 -9.53 1.75
N LEU A 107 6.38 -8.33 2.09
CA LEU A 107 4.98 -7.96 1.90
C LEU A 107 4.87 -6.66 1.15
N GLY A 108 4.10 -6.65 0.08
CA GLY A 108 3.84 -5.43 -0.66
C GLY A 108 2.42 -5.35 -1.17
N ASN A 109 1.97 -4.11 -1.28
CA ASN A 109 0.62 -3.73 -1.61
C ASN A 109 0.59 -3.00 -2.96
N SER A 110 -0.60 -2.94 -3.54
CA SER A 110 -0.91 -2.09 -4.68
C SER A 110 -2.02 -1.12 -4.28
N LEU A 111 -1.76 0.17 -4.48
CA LEU A 111 -2.74 1.24 -4.41
C LEU A 111 -3.01 1.77 -5.82
N ILE A 112 -4.26 1.76 -6.25
CA ILE A 112 -4.72 2.38 -7.49
C ILE A 112 -5.51 3.63 -7.11
N ILE A 113 -5.11 4.77 -7.66
CA ILE A 113 -5.74 6.06 -7.39
C ILE A 113 -6.36 6.66 -8.65
N CYS A 114 -7.39 7.47 -8.46
CA CYS A 114 -7.92 8.38 -9.47
C CYS A 114 -8.28 9.72 -8.85
N VAL A 115 -8.55 10.72 -9.70
CA VAL A 115 -9.04 12.03 -9.28
C VAL A 115 -10.44 12.24 -9.84
N SER A 116 -11.37 12.65 -8.98
CA SER A 116 -12.73 13.02 -9.36
C SER A 116 -13.23 14.09 -8.39
N ASP A 117 -14.15 14.95 -8.79
CA ASP A 117 -14.78 15.93 -7.89
C ASP A 117 -13.76 16.77 -7.07
N ASN A 118 -12.61 17.10 -7.66
CA ASN A 118 -11.45 17.76 -7.02
C ASN A 118 -10.86 17.04 -5.79
N LYS A 119 -11.00 15.70 -5.71
CA LYS A 119 -10.47 14.85 -4.64
C LYS A 119 -9.74 13.62 -5.18
N LEU A 120 -8.85 13.05 -4.38
CA LEU A 120 -8.24 11.74 -4.58
C LEU A 120 -9.20 10.66 -4.11
N PHE A 121 -9.24 9.56 -4.85
CA PHE A 121 -9.97 8.36 -4.48
C PHE A 121 -9.05 7.15 -4.57
N GLU A 122 -9.06 6.34 -3.54
CA GLU A 122 -8.45 5.01 -3.50
C GLU A 122 -9.34 4.04 -4.28
N ALA A 123 -9.15 4.01 -5.60
CA ALA A 123 -9.95 3.18 -6.48
C ALA A 123 -9.80 1.67 -6.17
N LEU A 124 -8.63 1.25 -5.69
CA LEU A 124 -8.40 -0.09 -5.15
C LEU A 124 -7.18 -0.07 -4.25
N HIS A 125 -7.23 -0.74 -3.09
CA HIS A 125 -6.09 -0.89 -2.21
C HIS A 125 -6.05 -2.33 -1.66
N VAL A 126 -5.04 -3.10 -2.07
CA VAL A 126 -4.98 -4.55 -1.83
C VAL A 126 -3.55 -5.05 -1.67
N LEU A 127 -3.40 -6.24 -1.10
CA LEU A 127 -2.15 -6.99 -1.14
C LEU A 127 -1.77 -7.27 -2.60
N ARG A 128 -0.51 -7.03 -2.95
CA ARG A 128 0.07 -7.38 -4.25
C ARG A 128 0.85 -8.68 -4.16
N TYR A 129 1.66 -8.82 -3.14
CA TYR A 129 2.40 -10.05 -2.87
C TYR A 129 2.69 -10.23 -1.40
N ALA A 130 2.75 -11.49 -0.99
CA ALA A 130 3.29 -11.93 0.28
C ALA A 130 4.17 -13.16 -0.01
N ASP A 131 5.36 -13.17 0.57
CA ASP A 131 6.23 -14.34 0.59
C ASP A 131 6.40 -14.80 2.04
N TRP A 132 6.04 -16.06 2.30
CA TRP A 132 6.23 -16.71 3.59
C TRP A 132 7.33 -17.74 3.43
N GLU A 133 8.46 -17.54 4.12
CA GLU A 133 9.48 -18.59 4.29
C GLU A 133 8.86 -19.74 5.12
N SER A 134 8.21 -20.67 4.44
CA SER A 134 7.89 -22.00 4.95
C SER A 134 8.21 -23.01 3.85
N GLU A 135 8.36 -24.29 4.20
CA GLU A 135 8.73 -25.40 3.28
C GLU A 135 7.88 -25.47 2.00
N LEU A 136 6.73 -24.79 1.96
CA LEU A 136 5.93 -24.49 0.77
C LEU A 136 5.94 -22.97 0.53
N VAL A 137 6.66 -22.51 -0.50
CA VAL A 137 6.73 -21.09 -0.89
C VAL A 137 5.37 -20.66 -1.42
N LYS A 138 4.48 -20.19 -0.54
CA LYS A 138 3.21 -19.59 -0.96
C LYS A 138 3.48 -18.15 -1.40
N THR A 139 3.93 -17.97 -2.62
CA THR A 139 3.94 -16.66 -3.24
C THR A 139 2.52 -16.33 -3.69
N TYR A 140 1.95 -15.26 -3.14
CA TYR A 140 0.79 -14.57 -3.72
C TYR A 140 1.32 -13.48 -4.64
N ASN A 141 0.81 -13.35 -5.86
CA ASN A 141 1.23 -12.26 -6.77
C ASN A 141 0.06 -11.78 -7.64
N VAL A 142 -0.22 -10.49 -7.60
CA VAL A 142 -1.26 -9.86 -8.42
C VAL A 142 -0.67 -8.90 -9.44
N LYS A 143 -1.02 -9.11 -10.71
CA LYS A 143 -0.73 -8.19 -11.82
C LYS A 143 -2.02 -7.60 -12.35
N PHE A 144 -2.04 -6.29 -12.55
CA PHE A 144 -3.22 -5.56 -12.99
C PHE A 144 -3.08 -5.08 -14.44
N ALA A 145 -4.13 -5.28 -15.22
CA ALA A 145 -4.29 -4.70 -16.55
C ALA A 145 -5.67 -4.02 -16.64
N LEU A 146 -5.72 -2.80 -17.15
CA LEU A 146 -6.95 -2.03 -17.25
C LEU A 146 -7.40 -1.94 -18.70
N VAL A 147 -8.65 -2.31 -18.94
CA VAL A 147 -9.34 -2.02 -20.20
C VAL A 147 -10.14 -0.74 -20.00
N ASP A 148 -9.68 0.35 -20.61
CA ASP A 148 -10.34 1.67 -20.60
C ASP A 148 -11.31 1.75 -21.79
N ARG A 149 -12.59 1.49 -21.54
CA ARG A 149 -13.68 1.86 -22.45
C ARG A 149 -14.34 3.08 -21.81
N LYS A 150 -14.49 4.18 -22.56
CA LYS A 150 -14.97 5.51 -22.08
C LYS A 150 -16.04 5.50 -20.95
N LYS A 151 -16.97 4.54 -20.98
CA LYS A 151 -18.04 4.38 -19.99
C LYS A 151 -17.79 3.30 -18.93
N ASP A 152 -17.01 2.28 -19.24
CA ASP A 152 -16.79 1.09 -18.41
C ASP A 152 -15.29 0.78 -18.28
N TYR A 153 -14.79 0.91 -17.06
CA TYR A 153 -13.43 0.47 -16.74
C TYR A 153 -13.49 -0.93 -16.16
N VAL A 154 -12.73 -1.85 -16.74
CA VAL A 154 -12.59 -3.22 -16.24
C VAL A 154 -11.13 -3.48 -15.94
N LEU A 155 -10.86 -3.72 -14.66
CA LEU A 155 -9.55 -4.10 -14.16
C LEU A 155 -9.47 -5.62 -14.15
N THR A 156 -8.50 -6.18 -14.85
CA THR A 156 -8.18 -7.62 -14.79
C THR A 156 -6.99 -7.81 -13.87
N ALA A 157 -7.16 -8.65 -12.85
CA ALA A 157 -6.14 -9.04 -11.91
C ALA A 157 -5.71 -10.48 -12.20
N SER A 158 -4.51 -10.68 -12.72
CA SER A 158 -3.90 -12.00 -12.86
C SER A 158 -3.23 -12.37 -11.55
N ILE A 159 -3.67 -13.46 -10.94
CA ILE A 159 -3.27 -13.91 -9.61
C ILE A 159 -2.52 -15.23 -9.75
N ARG A 160 -1.38 -15.32 -9.07
CA ARG A 160 -0.61 -16.57 -8.95
C ARG A 160 -0.49 -16.93 -7.48
N ASP A 161 -1.02 -18.09 -7.14
CA ASP A 161 -1.11 -18.59 -5.76
C ASP A 161 -0.36 -19.92 -5.65
N LYS A 162 0.57 -20.00 -4.68
CA LYS A 162 1.37 -21.18 -4.31
C LYS A 162 2.42 -21.57 -5.37
N SER A 163 3.69 -21.34 -5.05
CA SER A 163 4.82 -21.93 -5.79
C SER A 163 5.04 -23.36 -5.28
N ILE A 164 5.20 -24.30 -6.21
CA ILE A 164 5.52 -25.71 -5.94
C ILE A 164 7.03 -25.88 -5.70
N SER A 165 7.86 -24.86 -6.02
CA SER A 165 9.32 -24.96 -5.93
C SER A 165 9.98 -23.69 -5.39
N SER A 166 10.90 -23.86 -4.45
CA SER A 166 11.81 -22.82 -3.96
C SER A 166 12.97 -22.52 -4.93
N ILE A 167 13.26 -23.43 -5.87
CA ILE A 167 14.40 -23.32 -6.80
C ILE A 167 14.02 -22.50 -8.05
N ASN A 168 12.78 -22.64 -8.54
CA ASN A 168 12.28 -21.90 -9.72
C ASN A 168 10.88 -21.29 -9.45
N PRO A 169 10.76 -20.30 -8.55
CA PRO A 169 9.46 -19.77 -8.13
C PRO A 169 8.71 -19.03 -9.24
N GLU A 170 9.38 -18.55 -10.29
CA GLU A 170 8.74 -17.79 -11.38
C GLU A 170 7.96 -18.67 -12.39
N THR A 171 8.22 -19.97 -12.43
CA THR A 171 7.73 -20.88 -13.48
C THR A 171 6.83 -22.00 -12.96
N ASN A 172 6.71 -22.20 -11.65
CA ASN A 172 6.07 -23.39 -11.08
C ASN A 172 4.95 -23.06 -10.07
N TYR A 173 3.91 -22.35 -10.53
CA TYR A 173 2.74 -22.02 -9.72
C TYR A 173 1.65 -23.09 -9.86
N SER A 174 1.05 -23.53 -8.74
CA SER A 174 -0.06 -24.50 -8.75
C SER A 174 -1.36 -23.91 -9.31
N TYR A 175 -1.60 -22.62 -9.07
CA TYR A 175 -2.86 -21.98 -9.43
C TYR A 175 -2.62 -20.61 -10.06
N THR A 176 -3.08 -20.44 -11.31
CA THR A 176 -3.21 -19.14 -11.96
C THR A 176 -4.70 -18.83 -12.06
N ASN A 177 -5.13 -17.74 -11.43
CA ASN A 177 -6.50 -17.26 -11.51
C ASN A 177 -6.52 -15.87 -12.16
N SER A 178 -7.68 -15.47 -12.68
CA SER A 178 -7.92 -14.11 -13.13
C SER A 178 -9.23 -13.61 -12.55
N SER A 179 -9.20 -12.45 -11.91
CA SER A 179 -10.39 -11.77 -11.39
C SER A 179 -10.66 -10.52 -12.20
N LYS A 180 -11.94 -10.24 -12.49
CA LYS A 180 -12.38 -9.02 -13.16
C LYS A 180 -13.07 -8.13 -12.15
N LEU A 181 -12.64 -6.87 -12.08
CA LEU A 181 -13.24 -5.86 -11.23
C LEU A 181 -13.82 -4.74 -12.10
N HIS A 182 -15.07 -4.41 -11.85
CA HIS A 182 -15.79 -3.34 -12.50
C HIS A 182 -15.66 -2.05 -11.69
N PHE A 183 -15.57 -0.93 -12.40
CA PHE A 183 -15.48 0.37 -11.75
C PHE A 183 -16.85 0.96 -11.43
N ASP A 184 -17.15 1.16 -10.15
CA ASP A 184 -18.28 1.96 -9.69
C ASP A 184 -17.94 3.45 -9.83
N ARG A 185 -18.62 4.17 -10.73
CA ARG A 185 -18.37 5.62 -10.91
C ARG A 185 -18.89 6.48 -9.75
N LYS A 186 -19.90 6.01 -9.01
CA LYS A 186 -20.47 6.74 -7.88
C LYS A 186 -19.54 6.68 -6.69
N LEU A 187 -19.00 5.50 -6.40
CA LEU A 187 -18.06 5.25 -5.31
C LEU A 187 -16.59 5.47 -5.70
N LYS A 188 -16.30 5.52 -7.00
CA LYS A 188 -14.96 5.66 -7.61
C LYS A 188 -14.01 4.52 -7.24
N ILE A 189 -14.51 3.29 -7.23
CA ILE A 189 -13.76 2.09 -6.83
C ILE A 189 -13.89 0.95 -7.84
N PHE A 190 -12.90 0.07 -7.89
CA PHE A 190 -12.98 -1.22 -8.57
C PHE A 190 -13.44 -2.31 -7.61
N TYR A 191 -14.48 -3.04 -7.96
CA TYR A 191 -14.99 -4.15 -7.16
C TYR A 191 -15.48 -5.29 -8.05
N SER A 192 -15.57 -6.50 -7.50
CA SER A 192 -16.02 -7.69 -8.22
C SER A 192 -17.50 -8.01 -7.97
N ILE A 193 -17.91 -7.98 -6.70
CA ILE A 193 -19.28 -8.28 -6.26
C ILE A 193 -19.68 -7.33 -5.13
N LYS A 194 -20.96 -7.29 -4.79
CA LYS A 194 -21.40 -6.72 -3.51
C LYS A 194 -21.79 -7.85 -2.58
N SER A 195 -21.28 -7.82 -1.36
CA SER A 195 -21.52 -8.86 -0.36
C SER A 195 -22.18 -8.27 0.87
N ASN A 196 -23.13 -9.03 1.39
CA ASN A 196 -23.76 -8.74 2.66
C ASN A 196 -22.81 -9.14 3.80
N LEU A 197 -22.50 -8.19 4.68
CA LEU A 197 -21.70 -8.41 5.87
C LEU A 197 -22.55 -8.06 7.09
N TYR A 198 -22.78 -9.05 7.94
CA TYR A 198 -23.59 -8.97 9.16
C TYR A 198 -22.86 -9.73 10.26
N ASP A 199 -21.85 -9.11 10.87
CA ASP A 199 -21.01 -9.77 11.87
C ASP A 199 -20.36 -8.76 12.82
N THR A 200 -19.89 -9.23 13.97
CA THR A 200 -19.00 -8.48 14.86
C THR A 200 -17.56 -8.88 14.56
N LEU A 201 -16.82 -7.99 13.91
CA LEU A 201 -15.46 -8.26 13.47
C LEU A 201 -14.45 -7.51 14.34
N ASN A 202 -13.26 -8.10 14.49
CA ASN A 202 -12.11 -7.37 15.00
C ASN A 202 -11.58 -6.47 13.88
N VAL A 203 -11.65 -5.16 14.08
CA VAL A 203 -11.10 -4.15 13.19
C VAL A 203 -9.70 -3.83 13.65
N SER A 204 -8.70 -4.15 12.84
CA SER A 204 -7.30 -3.84 13.10
C SER A 204 -6.86 -2.65 12.23
N TYR A 205 -6.29 -1.65 12.89
CA TYR A 205 -5.68 -0.49 12.26
C TYR A 205 -4.47 -0.07 13.08
N HIS A 206 -3.28 -0.10 12.45
CA HIS A 206 -2.00 0.01 13.16
C HIS A 206 -1.92 -0.99 14.32
N ASP A 207 -1.41 -0.54 15.47
CA ASP A 207 -1.27 -1.31 16.71
C ASP A 207 -2.59 -1.39 17.52
N THR A 208 -3.71 -0.94 16.94
CA THR A 208 -5.01 -0.95 17.61
C THR A 208 -5.92 -2.01 17.00
N THR A 209 -6.59 -2.78 17.86
CA THR A 209 -7.64 -3.72 17.46
C THR A 209 -8.83 -3.54 18.38
N TYR A 210 -10.02 -3.39 17.79
CA TYR A 210 -11.27 -3.25 18.52
C TYR A 210 -12.38 -4.04 17.83
N LYS A 211 -13.43 -4.39 18.57
CA LYS A 211 -14.61 -5.05 17.98
C LYS A 211 -15.57 -4.01 17.45
N GLN A 212 -16.10 -4.25 16.26
CA GLN A 212 -17.13 -3.42 15.66
C GLN A 212 -18.19 -4.31 15.02
N GLU A 213 -19.45 -3.98 15.28
CA GLU A 213 -20.57 -4.54 14.53
C GLU A 213 -20.61 -3.91 13.14
N ILE A 214 -20.60 -4.76 12.11
CA ILE A 214 -20.67 -4.35 10.72
C ILE A 214 -21.89 -4.98 10.10
N GLN A 215 -22.78 -4.11 9.62
CA GLN A 215 -24.05 -4.48 9.02
C GLN A 215 -24.27 -3.69 7.73
N GLY A 216 -24.39 -4.38 6.61
CA GLY A 216 -24.71 -3.76 5.32
C GLY A 216 -24.34 -4.59 4.11
N ASN A 217 -24.51 -3.99 2.93
CA ASN A 217 -24.13 -4.55 1.65
C ASN A 217 -22.99 -3.72 1.06
N PHE A 218 -21.80 -4.30 0.98
CA PHE A 218 -20.57 -3.59 0.68
C PHE A 218 -19.93 -4.08 -0.63
N PRO A 219 -19.31 -3.19 -1.42
CA PRO A 219 -18.47 -3.60 -2.54
C PRO A 219 -17.28 -4.43 -2.06
N GLU A 220 -17.04 -5.55 -2.74
CA GLU A 220 -15.96 -6.49 -2.45
C GLU A 220 -15.11 -6.76 -3.70
N ALA A 221 -13.79 -6.66 -3.55
CA ALA A 221 -12.80 -7.14 -4.51
C ALA A 221 -12.33 -8.53 -4.08
N ILE A 222 -12.60 -9.54 -4.89
CA ILE A 222 -12.12 -10.90 -4.70
C ILE A 222 -10.90 -11.10 -5.59
N LEU A 223 -9.75 -11.43 -5.00
CA LEU A 223 -8.49 -11.69 -5.69
C LEU A 223 -7.92 -13.04 -5.21
N GLY A 224 -8.31 -14.11 -5.90
CA GLY A 224 -7.97 -15.47 -5.49
C GLY A 224 -8.71 -15.83 -4.20
N ASP A 225 -7.97 -16.31 -3.20
CA ASP A 225 -8.52 -16.60 -1.87
C ASP A 225 -8.67 -15.33 -0.99
N ASN A 226 -8.08 -14.21 -1.39
CA ASN A 226 -8.13 -12.96 -0.63
C ASN A 226 -9.35 -12.11 -0.99
N LYS A 227 -9.97 -11.52 0.02
CA LYS A 227 -11.17 -10.68 -0.12
C LYS A 227 -10.90 -9.30 0.48
N TYR A 228 -11.36 -8.26 -0.21
CA TYR A 228 -11.21 -6.89 0.24
C TYR A 228 -12.55 -6.18 0.18
N VAL A 229 -12.97 -5.57 1.26
CA VAL A 229 -14.28 -4.92 1.39
C VAL A 229 -14.10 -3.40 1.50
N PHE A 230 -14.97 -2.64 0.83
CA PHE A 230 -14.96 -1.18 0.88
C PHE A 230 -16.04 -0.66 1.84
N ILE A 231 -15.61 -0.07 2.96
CA ILE A 231 -16.50 0.40 4.04
C ILE A 231 -16.09 1.84 4.39
N GLY A 232 -17.07 2.76 4.46
CA GLY A 232 -16.80 4.12 4.95
C GLY A 232 -15.77 4.92 4.14
N GLY A 233 -15.56 4.60 2.87
CA GLY A 233 -14.56 5.28 2.02
C GLY A 233 -13.17 4.63 2.01
N GLN A 234 -13.00 3.48 2.67
CA GLN A 234 -11.71 2.82 2.84
C GLN A 234 -11.77 1.34 2.49
N TRP A 235 -10.63 0.78 2.08
CA TRP A 235 -10.47 -0.63 1.81
C TRP A 235 -9.97 -1.38 3.04
N PHE A 236 -10.52 -2.57 3.24
CA PHE A 236 -10.13 -3.48 4.30
C PHE A 236 -9.90 -4.87 3.72
N GLU A 237 -8.83 -5.55 4.13
CA GLU A 237 -8.67 -6.99 3.92
C GLU A 237 -9.61 -7.74 4.86
N LEU A 238 -10.46 -8.61 4.32
CA LEU A 238 -11.39 -9.44 5.08
C LEU A 238 -10.72 -10.79 5.40
N ARG A 239 -10.55 -11.08 6.69
CA ARG A 239 -10.06 -12.34 7.22
C ARG A 239 -11.12 -13.00 8.10
N LYS A 240 -10.92 -14.27 8.44
CA LYS A 240 -11.86 -15.00 9.32
C LYS A 240 -11.94 -14.31 10.70
N GLY A 241 -13.07 -13.66 10.98
CA GLY A 241 -13.33 -12.96 12.25
C GLY A 241 -12.63 -11.60 12.41
N SER A 242 -12.05 -11.05 11.35
CA SER A 242 -11.41 -9.73 11.40
C SER A 242 -11.40 -9.01 10.06
N ILE A 243 -11.29 -7.68 10.11
CA ILE A 243 -10.97 -6.83 8.97
C ILE A 243 -9.73 -6.00 9.28
N ILE A 244 -8.82 -5.89 8.32
CA ILE A 244 -7.57 -5.14 8.47
C ILE A 244 -7.60 -3.97 7.53
N LYS A 245 -7.45 -2.77 8.08
CA LYS A 245 -7.42 -1.54 7.32
C LYS A 245 -6.04 -1.30 6.71
N TYR A 246 -6.00 -0.83 5.47
CA TYR A 246 -4.79 -0.37 4.79
C TYR A 246 -4.41 1.10 5.10
#